data_AF-A0A8E5MYV9-F1
#
_entry.id   AF-A0A8E5MYV9-F1
#
_cell.length_a   1.000
_cell.length_b   1.000
_cell.length_c   1.000
_cell.angle_alpha   90.00
_cell.angle_beta   90.00
_cell.angle_gamma   90.00
#
_symmetry.space_group_name_H-M   'P 1'
#
loop_
_entity.id
_entity.type
_entity.pdbx_description
1 polymer ?
#
loop_
_entity_poly.entity_id
_entity_poly.type
_entity_poly.pdbx_seq_one_letter_code
_entity_poly.pdbx_strand_id
1 'polypeptide(L)'
;MADKRSKMLTMWVTEDEHRRLLERCEGKQLAAWMRQTCLDEKPARAGKLPSLSPALTRELAGVANNLNQVARQVNAGGGSGHDRGQSVAYSD
;
A
#
# COMPACT_ATOMS: atom_id res chain seq x y z
N MET A 1 19.38 -6.08 10.21
CA MET A 1 18.66 -6.78 11.30
C MET A 1 18.20 -5.69 12.26
N ALA A 2 16.93 -5.65 12.65
CA ALA A 2 16.52 -4.70 13.69
C ALA A 2 17.16 -5.12 15.02
N ASP A 3 17.81 -4.20 15.73
CA ASP A 3 18.43 -4.50 17.02
C ASP A 3 17.39 -4.98 18.03
N LYS A 4 17.73 -6.06 18.75
CA LYS A 4 16.83 -6.64 19.75
C LYS A 4 16.71 -5.70 20.95
N ARG A 5 15.49 -5.30 21.30
CA ARG A 5 15.18 -4.58 22.55
C ARG A 5 15.49 -5.50 23.74
N SER A 6 16.55 -5.19 24.48
CA SER A 6 17.09 -6.02 25.58
C SER A 6 16.95 -5.38 26.98
N LYS A 7 16.47 -4.13 27.04
CA LYS A 7 16.30 -3.36 28.28
C LYS A 7 14.82 -3.12 28.55
N MET A 8 14.45 -3.12 29.82
CA MET A 8 13.09 -2.83 30.31
C MET A 8 13.10 -1.56 31.15
N LEU A 9 12.10 -0.71 30.95
CA LEU A 9 11.86 0.47 31.77
C LEU A 9 10.60 0.23 32.62
N THR A 10 10.78 0.17 33.93
CA THR A 10 9.68 0.10 34.90
C THR A 10 9.62 1.45 35.63
N MET A 11 8.41 1.99 35.79
CA MET A 11 8.17 3.19 36.59
C MET A 11 6.91 3.00 37.43
N TRP A 12 6.90 3.61 38.60
CA TRP A 12 5.71 3.75 39.41
C TRP A 12 4.96 5.00 38.98
N VAL A 13 3.64 4.87 38.86
CA VAL A 13 2.74 5.96 38.51
C VAL A 13 1.55 5.91 39.46
N THR A 14 0.97 7.08 39.71
CA THR A 14 -0.34 7.19 40.34
C THR A 14 -1.44 6.70 39.40
N GLU A 15 -2.62 6.42 39.94
CA GLU A 15 -3.78 6.00 39.15
C GLU A 15 -4.16 7.07 38.10
N ASP A 16 -4.10 8.35 38.47
CA ASP A 16 -4.39 9.46 37.57
C ASP A 16 -3.37 9.58 36.43
N GLU A 17 -2.08 9.35 36.71
CA GLU A 17 -1.06 9.33 35.67
C GLU A 17 -1.26 8.15 34.73
N HIS A 18 -1.56 6.96 35.26
CA HIS A 18 -1.85 5.78 34.46
C HIS A 18 -3.06 6.00 33.53
N ARG A 19 -4.16 6.53 34.06
CA ARG A 19 -5.37 6.89 33.29
C ARG A 19 -5.05 7.89 32.18
N ARG A 20 -4.33 8.97 32.50
CA ARG A 20 -3.95 10.00 31.51
C ARG A 20 -3.02 9.46 30.42
N LEU A 21 -2.14 8.51 30.75
CA LEU A 21 -1.29 7.83 29.77
C LEU A 21 -2.14 6.97 28.83
N LEU A 22 -3.10 6.20 29.34
CA LEU A 22 -3.99 5.38 28.51
C LEU A 22 -4.89 6.22 27.59
N GLU A 23 -5.46 7.33 28.08
CA GLU A 23 -6.27 8.26 27.28
C GLU A 23 -5.47 8.83 26.09
N ARG A 24 -4.18 9.14 26.30
CA ARG A 24 -3.29 9.67 25.25
C ARG A 24 -2.84 8.65 24.22
N CYS A 25 -2.98 7.36 24.51
CA CYS A 25 -2.54 6.32 23.59
C CYS A 25 -3.40 6.24 22.32
N GLU A 26 -4.59 6.85 22.30
CA GLU A 26 -5.52 6.82 21.15
C GLU A 26 -5.77 5.39 20.63
N GLY A 27 -5.88 4.42 21.55
CA GLY A 27 -6.08 3.00 21.23
C GLY A 27 -4.81 2.22 20.83
N LYS A 28 -3.64 2.88 20.77
CA LYS A 28 -2.34 2.19 20.60
C LYS A 28 -1.95 1.49 21.91
N GLN A 29 -1.11 0.46 21.80
CA GLN A 29 -0.45 -0.09 22.98
C GLN A 29 0.47 0.98 23.61
N LEU A 30 0.41 1.17 24.93
CA LEU A 30 1.17 2.19 25.66
C LEU A 30 2.67 2.17 25.33
N ALA A 31 3.28 0.98 25.26
CA ALA A 31 4.70 0.85 24.91
C ALA A 31 5.01 1.29 23.48
N ALA A 32 4.10 1.12 22.52
CA ALA A 32 4.28 1.60 21.15
C ALA A 32 4.13 3.12 21.08
N TRP A 33 3.11 3.66 21.75
CA TRP A 33 2.89 5.11 21.86
C TRP A 33 4.06 5.83 22.55
N MET A 34 4.58 5.28 23.65
CA MET A 34 5.73 5.86 24.35
C MET A 34 6.97 5.93 23.48
N ARG A 35 7.25 4.92 22.65
CA ARG A 35 8.42 4.98 21.75
C ARG A 35 8.25 6.03 20.67
N GLN A 36 7.06 6.12 20.09
CA GLN A 36 6.73 7.18 19.14
C GLN A 36 6.89 8.56 19.79
N THR A 37 6.45 8.73 21.03
CA THR A 37 6.40 10.03 21.72
C THR A 37 7.75 10.44 22.33
N CYS A 38 8.49 9.49 22.91
CA CYS A 38 9.74 9.77 23.62
C CYS A 38 10.99 9.67 22.72
N LEU A 39 10.90 8.97 21.58
CA LEU A 39 12.03 8.71 20.69
C LEU A 39 11.79 9.16 19.25
N ASP A 40 10.65 9.82 18.97
CA ASP A 40 10.19 10.18 17.62
C ASP A 40 10.20 8.98 16.63
N GLU A 41 10.03 7.76 17.16
CA GLU A 41 10.06 6.54 16.36
C GLU A 41 8.85 6.55 15.42
N LYS A 42 9.10 6.60 14.10
CA LYS A 42 8.03 6.51 13.10
C LYS A 42 7.32 5.18 13.29
N PRO A 43 5.97 5.16 13.45
CA PRO A 43 5.25 3.90 13.58
C PRO A 43 5.57 3.04 12.36
N ALA A 44 5.96 1.78 12.61
CA ALA A 44 6.05 0.79 11.54
C ALA A 44 4.71 0.84 10.81
N ARG A 45 4.73 1.08 9.49
CA ARG A 45 3.49 1.27 8.71
C ARG A 45 2.54 0.13 9.06
N ALA A 46 1.48 0.42 9.81
CA ALA A 46 0.39 -0.50 10.04
C ALA A 46 -0.45 -0.51 8.76
N GLY A 47 0.15 -1.01 7.69
CA GLY A 47 -0.48 -1.22 6.42
C GLY A 47 -0.56 -2.70 6.18
N LYS A 48 -1.42 -3.41 6.94
CA LYS A 48 -2.07 -4.53 6.28
C LYS A 48 -2.92 -3.85 5.22
N LEU A 49 -2.45 -3.91 3.97
CA LEU A 49 -3.23 -3.51 2.81
C LEU A 49 -4.64 -4.07 3.02
N PRO A 50 -5.72 -3.32 2.74
CA PRO A 50 -7.05 -3.89 2.77
C PRO A 50 -7.00 -5.27 2.12
N SER A 51 -7.56 -6.28 2.77
CA SER A 51 -7.63 -7.62 2.18
C SER A 51 -8.52 -7.51 0.95
N LEU A 52 -7.92 -7.14 -0.19
CA LEU A 52 -8.59 -7.12 -1.48
C LEU A 52 -8.98 -8.55 -1.77
N SER A 53 -10.21 -8.75 -2.23
CA SER A 53 -10.67 -10.09 -2.58
C SER A 53 -9.74 -10.68 -3.66
N PRO A 54 -9.55 -12.01 -3.67
CA PRO A 54 -8.77 -12.66 -4.72
C PRO A 54 -9.29 -12.34 -6.13
N ALA A 55 -10.59 -12.11 -6.29
CA ALA A 55 -11.20 -11.70 -7.55
C ALA A 55 -10.71 -10.32 -8.01
N LEU A 56 -10.77 -9.30 -7.14
CA LEU A 56 -10.32 -7.94 -7.45
C LEU A 56 -8.82 -7.88 -7.77
N THR A 57 -8.02 -8.72 -7.10
CA THR A 57 -6.57 -8.82 -7.37
C THR A 57 -6.31 -9.41 -8.76
N ARG A 58 -7.08 -10.42 -9.17
CA ARG A 58 -6.97 -11.03 -10.51
C ARG A 58 -7.43 -10.07 -11.60
N GLU A 59 -8.51 -9.33 -11.38
CA GLU A 59 -8.97 -8.30 -12.32
C GLU A 59 -7.93 -7.21 -12.50
N LEU A 60 -7.38 -6.68 -11.41
CA LEU A 60 -6.32 -5.67 -11.45
C LEU A 60 -5.07 -6.18 -12.16
N ALA A 61 -4.66 -7.43 -11.90
CA ALA A 61 -3.54 -8.06 -12.60
C ALA A 61 -3.81 -8.23 -14.11
N GLY A 62 -5.06 -8.53 -14.49
CA GLY A 62 -5.50 -8.59 -15.88
C GLY A 62 -5.35 -7.24 -16.58
N VAL A 63 -5.82 -6.15 -15.95
CA VAL A 63 -5.66 -4.79 -16.47
C VAL A 63 -4.18 -4.41 -16.59
N ALA A 64 -3.37 -4.71 -15.58
CA ALA A 64 -1.93 -4.43 -15.60
C ALA A 64 -1.21 -5.21 -16.72
N ASN A 65 -1.61 -6.47 -16.96
CA ASN A 65 -1.06 -7.27 -18.05
C ASN A 65 -1.44 -6.72 -19.42
N ASN A 66 -2.69 -6.30 -19.62
CA ASN A 66 -3.14 -5.67 -20.87
C ASN A 66 -2.35 -4.38 -21.14
N LEU A 67 -2.20 -3.54 -20.11
CA LEU A 67 -1.41 -2.31 -20.21
C LEU A 67 0.06 -2.60 -20.55
N ASN A 68 0.65 -3.62 -19.93
CA ASN A 68 2.01 -4.05 -20.22
C ASN A 68 2.17 -4.58 -21.65
N GLN A 69 1.17 -5.28 -22.20
CA GLN A 69 1.18 -5.71 -23.61
C GLN A 69 1.15 -4.53 -24.57
N VAL A 70 0.27 -3.54 -24.33
CA VAL A 70 0.21 -2.31 -25.13
C VAL A 70 1.53 -1.55 -25.04
N ALA A 71 2.08 -1.38 -23.83
CA ALA A 71 3.37 -0.73 -23.64
C ALA A 71 4.49 -1.45 -24.40
N ARG A 72 4.51 -2.79 -24.40
CA ARG A 72 5.47 -3.58 -25.17
C ARG A 72 5.28 -3.42 -26.67
N GLN A 73 4.05 -3.43 -27.17
CA GLN A 73 3.76 -3.25 -28.60
C GLN A 73 4.17 -1.85 -29.09
N VAL A 74 3.92 -0.83 -28.27
CA VAL A 74 4.36 0.55 -28.53
C VAL A 74 5.89 0.64 -28.50
N ASN A 75 6.53 0.10 -27.46
CA ASN A 75 7.99 0.12 -27.31
C ASN A 75 8.72 -0.74 -28.36
N ALA A 76 8.07 -1.76 -28.90
CA ALA A 76 8.56 -2.57 -30.01
C ALA A 76 8.41 -1.87 -31.37
N GLY A 77 7.93 -0.62 -31.42
CA GLY A 77 7.93 0.21 -32.62
C GLY A 77 6.72 0.00 -33.54
N GLY A 78 5.52 -0.29 -33.00
CA GLY A 78 4.22 -0.08 -33.67
C GLY A 78 4.20 -0.34 -35.18
N GLY A 79 4.46 -1.57 -35.61
CA GLY A 79 4.56 -1.93 -37.02
C GLY A 79 3.78 -3.19 -37.37
N SER A 80 2.49 -3.06 -37.67
CA SER A 80 1.86 -3.83 -38.76
C SER A 80 0.56 -3.16 -39.19
N GLY A 81 0.63 -2.47 -40.33
CA GLY A 81 -0.46 -2.32 -41.30
C GLY A 81 -1.70 -1.57 -40.83
N HIS A 82 -1.82 -0.31 -41.28
CA HIS A 82 -3.10 0.30 -41.64
C HIS A 82 -3.97 -0.76 -42.37
N ASP A 83 -5.01 -1.27 -41.72
CA ASP A 83 -6.00 -2.10 -42.41
C ASP A 83 -6.84 -1.21 -43.33
N ARG A 84 -7.09 -1.73 -44.52
CA ARG A 84 -7.58 -0.99 -45.68
C ARG A 84 -9.00 -0.50 -45.40
N GLY A 85 -9.21 0.80 -45.57
CA GLY A 85 -10.56 1.34 -45.73
C GLY A 85 -11.28 0.61 -46.86
N GLN A 86 -12.41 -0.02 -46.56
CA GLN A 86 -13.32 -0.51 -47.58
C GLN A 86 -13.91 0.70 -48.32
N SER A 87 -13.37 1.04 -49.48
CA SER A 87 -14.04 1.95 -50.41
C SER A 87 -15.15 1.17 -51.12
N VAL A 88 -16.39 1.34 -50.65
CA VAL A 88 -17.58 0.96 -51.42
C VAL A 88 -17.68 1.94 -52.59
N ALA A 89 -17.32 1.49 -53.80
CA ALA A 89 -17.64 2.20 -55.02
C ALA A 89 -19.09 1.86 -55.39
N TYR A 90 -19.95 2.87 -55.35
CA TYR A 90 -21.24 2.85 -56.04
C TYR A 90 -20.97 3.15 -57.51
N SER A 91 -21.40 2.26 -58.41
CA SER A 91 -21.47 2.52 -59.84
C SER A 91 -22.87 2.16 -60.33
N ASP A 92 -23.42 3.09 -61.12
CA ASP A 92 -24.71 3.14 -61.84
C ASP A 92 -25.26 1.80 -62.36
#